data_AF-A0A967LCD1-F1
#
_entry.id   AF-A0A967LCD1-F1
#
_cell.length_a   1.000
_cell.length_b   1.000
_cell.length_c   1.000
_cell.angle_alpha   90.00
_cell.angle_beta   90.00
_cell.angle_gamma   90.00
#
_symmetry.space_group_name_H-M   'P 1'
#
loop_
_entity.id
_entity.type
_entity.pdbx_description
1 polymer ?
#
loop_
_entity_poly.entity_id
_entity_poly.type
_entity_poly.pdbx_seq_one_letter_code
_entity_poly.pdbx_strand_id
1 'polypeptide(L)'
;MMDRRTFSRMAGGAALLAGVAQAQGEQGAPYKMGFAPHPNMLPTGPKDYIDQLKFAWDHGFRAWEDNGLTGRDAQLQEQVGEFVK
;
A
#
# COMPACT_ATOMS: atom_id res chain seq x y z
N MET A 1 -40.10 20.20 12.78
CA MET A 1 -39.09 19.22 12.32
C MET A 1 -38.27 19.89 11.23
N MET A 2 -36.96 20.06 11.42
CA MET A 2 -36.10 20.68 10.39
C MET A 2 -35.94 19.77 9.18
N ASP A 3 -36.07 20.33 7.97
CA ASP A 3 -35.87 19.62 6.71
C ASP A 3 -34.37 19.39 6.45
N ARG A 4 -34.00 18.12 6.33
CA ARG A 4 -32.64 17.63 5.98
C ARG A 4 -32.01 18.34 4.78
N ARG A 5 -32.83 18.86 3.85
CA ARG A 5 -32.37 19.60 2.67
C ARG A 5 -31.85 21.00 2.99
N THR A 6 -32.29 21.58 4.10
CA THR A 6 -31.84 22.91 4.56
C THR A 6 -30.48 22.83 5.23
N PHE A 7 -30.20 21.71 5.94
CA PHE A 7 -28.93 21.49 6.62
C PHE A 7 -27.75 21.38 5.64
N SER A 8 -27.92 20.65 4.53
CA SER A 8 -26.85 20.51 3.51
C SER A 8 -26.53 21.79 2.73
N ARG A 9 -27.34 22.84 2.86
CA ARG A 9 -27.12 24.12 2.18
C ARG A 9 -26.39 25.18 3.02
N MET A 10 -26.23 24.97 4.33
CA MET A 10 -25.52 25.92 5.22
C MET A 10 -24.06 25.54 5.50
N ALA A 11 -23.58 24.38 5.06
CA ALA A 11 -22.19 23.94 5.26
C ALA A 11 -21.29 24.23 4.04
N GLY A 12 -21.65 25.21 3.22
CA GLY A 12 -20.81 25.72 2.14
C GLY A 12 -20.05 26.96 2.61
N GLY A 13 -18.77 26.81 2.97
CA GLY A 13 -17.91 27.98 3.16
C GLY A 13 -16.64 27.77 3.99
N ALA A 14 -15.51 27.76 3.27
CA ALA A 14 -14.15 28.14 3.70
C ALA A 14 -13.28 27.16 4.51
N ALA A 15 -12.30 26.55 3.81
CA ALA A 15 -10.85 26.53 4.10
C ALA A 15 -10.17 25.51 3.16
N LEU A 16 -9.77 25.89 1.95
CA LEU A 16 -8.39 26.23 1.59
C LEU A 16 -7.30 25.36 2.24
N LEU A 17 -6.77 24.43 1.42
CA LEU A 17 -5.35 24.06 1.33
C LEU A 17 -4.65 23.71 2.66
N ALA A 18 -5.18 22.74 3.40
CA ALA A 18 -4.30 21.92 4.23
C ALA A 18 -3.49 21.03 3.26
N GLY A 19 -2.27 21.45 2.94
CA GLY A 19 -1.32 20.57 2.27
C GLY A 19 -1.19 19.30 3.10
N VAL A 20 -1.66 18.18 2.57
CA VAL A 20 -1.44 16.88 3.19
C VAL A 20 0.07 16.68 3.17
N ALA A 21 0.72 16.85 4.32
CA ALA A 21 2.07 16.38 4.48
C ALA A 21 1.99 14.86 4.27
N GLN A 22 2.48 14.39 3.12
CA GLN A 22 2.65 12.97 2.87
C GLN A 22 3.74 12.54 3.87
N ALA A 23 3.33 11.89 4.95
CA ALA A 23 4.26 11.24 5.85
C ALA A 23 5.09 10.28 5.00
N GLN A 24 6.36 10.61 4.77
CA GLN A 24 7.29 9.65 4.19
C GLN A 24 7.41 8.53 5.22
N GLY A 25 6.96 7.32 4.85
CA GLY A 25 7.06 6.16 5.72
C GLY A 25 8.52 5.95 6.09
N GLU A 26 8.82 5.87 7.39
CA GLU A 26 10.14 5.48 7.84
C GLU A 26 10.41 4.04 7.41
N GLN A 27 11.62 3.79 6.89
CA GLN A 27 12.06 2.43 6.64
C GLN A 27 12.15 1.69 7.98
N GLY A 28 11.35 0.63 8.10
CA GLY A 28 11.27 -0.19 9.29
C GLY A 28 12.49 -1.10 9.41
N ALA A 29 12.94 -1.34 10.64
CA ALA A 29 13.90 -2.40 10.90
C ALA A 29 13.31 -3.76 10.44
N PRO A 30 14.13 -4.68 9.89
CA PRO A 30 13.65 -5.98 9.48
C PRO A 30 12.96 -6.72 10.64
N TYR A 31 11.82 -7.37 10.34
CA TYR A 31 11.21 -8.30 11.28
C TYR A 31 12.13 -9.49 11.51
N LYS A 32 12.17 -9.98 12.75
CA LYS A 32 12.95 -11.18 13.11
C LYS A 32 12.34 -12.48 12.56
N MET A 33 11.04 -12.46 12.28
CA MET A 33 10.27 -13.60 11.77
C MET A 33 9.94 -13.40 10.29
N GLY A 34 9.83 -14.49 9.55
CA GLY A 34 9.48 -14.49 8.13
C GLY A 34 8.00 -14.24 7.86
N PHE A 35 7.47 -13.09 8.29
CA PHE A 35 6.13 -12.68 7.89
C PHE A 35 6.11 -12.37 6.39
N ALA A 36 5.14 -12.96 5.69
CA ALA A 36 5.05 -12.92 4.24
C ALA A 36 3.64 -12.45 3.82
N PRO A 37 3.44 -11.16 3.57
CA PRO A 37 2.18 -10.68 3.02
C PRO A 37 1.99 -11.19 1.58
N HIS A 38 0.73 -11.30 1.17
CA HIS A 38 0.36 -11.59 -0.21
C HIS A 38 0.11 -10.31 -1.02
N PRO A 39 0.21 -10.36 -2.35
CA PRO A 39 -0.33 -9.32 -3.22
C PRO A 39 -1.78 -8.99 -2.84
N ASN A 40 -2.13 -7.70 -2.85
CA ASN A 40 -3.45 -7.16 -2.46
C ASN A 40 -3.76 -7.12 -0.95
N MET A 41 -2.84 -7.52 -0.06
CA MET A 41 -3.00 -7.33 1.39
C MET A 41 -2.60 -5.91 1.87
N LEU A 42 -2.13 -5.06 0.97
CA LEU A 42 -1.66 -3.70 1.24
C LEU A 42 -2.65 -2.67 0.66
N PRO A 43 -3.80 -2.42 1.33
CA PRO A 43 -4.89 -1.63 0.73
C PRO A 43 -4.50 -0.18 0.42
N THR A 44 -3.64 0.41 1.25
CA THR A 44 -3.10 1.76 1.10
C THR A 44 -1.73 1.79 0.42
N GLY A 45 -1.21 0.63 0.02
CA GLY A 45 0.09 0.51 -0.65
C GLY A 45 0.01 0.73 -2.17
N PRO A 46 1.17 0.60 -2.84
CA PRO A 46 1.25 0.62 -4.30
C PRO A 46 0.35 -0.44 -4.95
N LYS A 47 0.02 -0.24 -6.23
CA LYS A 47 -0.81 -1.17 -7.00
C LYS A 47 0.01 -2.13 -7.85
N ASP A 48 1.18 -1.71 -8.32
CA ASP A 48 2.10 -2.58 -9.05
C ASP A 48 2.65 -3.69 -8.14
N TYR A 49 2.91 -4.87 -8.71
CA TYR A 49 3.35 -6.04 -7.95
C TYR A 49 4.73 -5.83 -7.31
N ILE A 50 5.70 -5.37 -8.11
CA ILE A 50 7.07 -5.19 -7.65
C ILE A 50 7.13 -4.01 -6.68
N ASP A 51 6.31 -3.00 -6.88
CA ASP A 51 6.25 -1.88 -5.93
C ASP A 51 5.58 -2.27 -4.60
N GLN A 52 4.61 -3.19 -4.59
CA GLN A 52 4.08 -3.76 -3.33
C GLN A 52 5.17 -4.52 -2.56
N LEU A 53 5.98 -5.31 -3.26
CA LEU A 53 7.08 -6.08 -2.70
C LEU A 53 8.19 -5.16 -2.14
N LYS A 54 8.58 -4.11 -2.87
CA LYS A 54 9.48 -3.06 -2.36
C LYS A 54 8.92 -2.34 -1.15
N PHE A 55 7.65 -1.97 -1.19
CA PHE A 55 6.97 -1.33 -0.07
C PHE A 55 6.99 -2.23 1.18
N ALA A 56 6.68 -3.52 1.03
CA ALA A 56 6.78 -4.47 2.14
C ALA A 56 8.24 -4.56 2.66
N TRP A 57 9.22 -4.56 1.77
CA TRP A 57 10.63 -4.57 2.14
C TRP A 57 11.04 -3.33 2.95
N ASP A 58 10.62 -2.15 2.51
CA ASP A 58 10.86 -0.89 3.22
C ASP A 58 10.20 -0.89 4.60
N HIS A 59 9.09 -1.60 4.79
CA HIS A 59 8.41 -1.75 6.07
C HIS A 59 8.88 -2.94 6.94
N GLY A 60 10.01 -3.55 6.58
CA GLY A 60 10.68 -4.56 7.40
C GLY A 60 10.34 -6.02 7.06
N PHE A 61 9.47 -6.28 6.09
CA PHE A 61 9.20 -7.64 5.61
C PHE A 61 10.38 -8.16 4.79
N ARG A 62 10.73 -9.44 4.96
CA ARG A 62 11.81 -10.11 4.21
C ARG A 62 11.37 -11.40 3.54
N ALA A 63 10.14 -11.82 3.78
CA ALA A 63 9.49 -12.91 3.07
C ALA A 63 8.32 -12.35 2.25
N TRP A 64 7.98 -13.06 1.18
CA TRP A 64 6.88 -12.72 0.28
C TRP A 64 6.20 -14.02 -0.12
N GLU A 65 4.88 -14.10 0.06
CA GLU A 65 4.13 -15.30 -0.27
C GLU A 65 3.12 -14.95 -1.36
N ASP A 66 3.14 -15.74 -2.44
CA ASP A 66 2.17 -15.64 -3.52
C ASP A 66 1.97 -17.03 -4.12
N ASN A 67 0.91 -17.70 -3.69
CA ASN A 67 0.59 -19.06 -4.15
C ASN A 67 0.28 -19.11 -5.66
N GLY A 68 -0.02 -17.97 -6.28
CA GLY A 68 -0.25 -17.84 -7.71
C GLY A 68 1.00 -17.52 -8.54
N LEU A 69 2.17 -17.32 -7.91
CA LEU A 69 3.37 -16.81 -8.61
C LEU A 69 3.77 -17.68 -9.80
N THR A 70 3.63 -19.00 -9.70
CA THR A 70 3.94 -19.95 -10.78
C THR A 70 3.05 -19.81 -12.01
N GLY A 71 1.85 -19.25 -11.87
CA GLY A 71 0.91 -18.99 -12.96
C GLY A 71 1.00 -17.57 -13.55
N ARG A 72 1.89 -16.72 -13.01
CA ARG A 72 2.11 -15.36 -13.53
C ARG A 72 3.09 -15.38 -14.71
N ASP A 73 3.22 -14.26 -15.40
CA ASP A 73 4.14 -14.13 -16.52
C ASP A 73 5.60 -14.33 -16.07
N ALA A 74 6.42 -14.89 -16.98
CA ALA A 74 7.81 -15.24 -16.67
C ALA A 74 8.66 -14.01 -16.32
N GLN A 75 8.39 -12.87 -16.95
CA GLN A 75 9.11 -11.63 -16.70
C GLN A 75 8.92 -11.17 -15.24
N LEU A 76 7.69 -11.21 -14.73
CA LEU A 76 7.42 -10.90 -13.34
C LEU A 76 8.09 -11.89 -12.39
N GLN A 77 8.06 -13.20 -12.70
CA GLN A 77 8.74 -14.21 -11.90
C GLN A 77 10.25 -13.94 -11.82
N GLU A 78 10.89 -13.57 -12.93
CA GLU A 78 12.30 -13.17 -12.97
C GLU A 78 12.56 -11.93 -12.12
N GLN A 79 11.73 -10.89 -12.22
CA GLN A 79 11.85 -9.67 -11.42
C GLN A 79 11.72 -9.95 -9.92
N VAL A 80 10.77 -10.80 -9.52
CA VAL A 80 10.62 -11.23 -8.12
C VAL A 80 11.86 -11.98 -7.68
N GLY A 81 12.31 -12.94 -8.47
CA GLY A 81 13.52 -13.72 -8.20
C GLY A 81 14.78 -12.86 -8.09
N GLU A 82 14.94 -11.84 -8.94
CA GLU A 82 16.04 -10.88 -8.85
C GLU A 82 15.98 -10.02 -7.60
N PHE A 83 14.78 -9.63 -7.17
CA PHE A 83 14.62 -8.80 -5.98
C PHE A 83 14.88 -9.55 -4.68
N VAL A 84 14.45 -10.83 -4.58
CA VAL A 84 14.53 -11.62 -3.34
C VAL A 84 15.84 -12.41 -3.17
N LYS A 85 16.78 -12.31 -4.13
CA LYS A 85 18.14 -12.86 -4.03
C LYS A 85 18.93 -12.19 -2.91
#